data_AF-A0A1V4MVX7-F1
#
_entry.id   AF-A0A1V4MVX7-F1
#
_cell.length_a   1.000
_cell.length_b   1.000
_cell.length_c   1.000
_cell.angle_alpha   90.00
_cell.angle_beta   90.00
_cell.angle_gamma   90.00
#
_symmetry.space_group_name_H-M   'P 1'
#
loop_
_entity.id
_entity.type
_entity.pdbx_description
1 polymer ?
#
loop_
_entity_poly.entity_id
_entity_poly.type
_entity_poly.pdbx_seq_one_letter_code
_entity_poly.pdbx_strand_id
1 'polypeptide(L)'
;MPVCTAAAVLLFIGAGWYCLSLCLLAAGAAFHRGDPQVRTALLALGGLSLVSGGNGGSVALVTAASLSGLWVSDSPVSRTAFAACVMTALPEGSVENLVPLLPSAALAIPLRRTWQRGGLIMAGMASVMLLGGIPGASSPNEARAVENAGTAATSWYHSVPLDLSSPVLLLERGEDGAGILRIRCSAGGVRDAGTVAAVLSGGEEVLIDMGTDTLELAAPEFPVRIEIVRDWRPFNHPVVHFLGAEVLNADD
;
A
#
# COMPACT_ATOMS: atom_id res chain seq x y z
N MET A 1 -4.44 13.35 24.51
CA MET A 1 -3.80 12.14 25.08
C MET A 1 -4.34 10.81 24.54
N PRO A 2 -5.66 10.54 24.39
CA PRO A 2 -6.13 9.21 23.95
C PRO A 2 -5.72 8.84 22.51
N VAL A 3 -5.55 9.84 21.62
CA VAL A 3 -5.12 9.64 20.22
C VAL A 3 -3.68 9.11 20.14
N CYS A 4 -2.79 9.60 20.99
CA CYS A 4 -1.40 9.14 21.05
C CYS A 4 -1.30 7.71 21.60
N THR A 5 -2.19 7.34 22.54
CA THR A 5 -2.23 5.99 23.11
C THR A 5 -2.78 4.97 22.11
N ALA A 6 -3.84 5.32 21.37
CA ALA A 6 -4.38 4.46 20.30
C ALA A 6 -3.40 4.31 19.13
N ALA A 7 -2.70 5.39 18.74
CA ALA A 7 -1.65 5.37 17.74
C ALA A 7 -0.46 4.48 18.15
N ALA A 8 -0.02 4.57 19.41
CA ALA A 8 1.04 3.73 19.95
C ALA A 8 0.64 2.25 20.00
N VAL A 9 -0.61 1.95 20.37
CA VAL A 9 -1.14 0.58 20.39
C VAL A 9 -1.24 0.01 18.98
N LEU A 10 -1.71 0.78 18.00
CA LEU A 10 -1.78 0.34 16.60
C LEU A 10 -0.39 0.04 16.02
N LEU A 11 0.60 0.89 16.27
CA LEU A 11 1.99 0.64 15.88
C LEU A 11 2.60 -0.58 16.59
N PHE A 12 2.28 -0.79 17.87
CA PHE A 12 2.74 -1.96 18.64
C PHE A 12 2.14 -3.29 18.16
N ILE A 13 0.94 -3.27 17.55
CA ILE A 13 0.27 -4.46 17.00
C ILE A 13 0.67 -4.69 15.53
N GLY A 14 1.54 -3.85 14.96
CA GLY A 14 2.01 -3.97 13.58
C GLY A 14 1.00 -3.45 12.56
N ALA A 15 0.08 -2.56 12.95
CA ALA A 15 -0.79 -1.90 11.98
C ALA A 15 0.05 -0.98 11.06
N GLY A 16 -0.18 -1.07 9.76
CA GLY A 16 0.50 -0.23 8.75
C GLY A 16 0.29 1.27 9.00
N TRP A 17 1.21 2.09 8.48
CA TRP A 17 1.16 3.55 8.60
C TRP A 17 -0.15 4.11 8.00
N TYR A 18 -0.75 3.40 7.05
CA TYR A 18 -2.03 3.70 6.42
C TYR A 18 -3.16 3.67 7.44
N CYS A 19 -3.24 2.59 8.21
CA CYS A 19 -4.27 2.39 9.23
C CYS A 19 -4.14 3.45 10.33
N LEU A 20 -2.91 3.80 10.69
CA LEU A 20 -2.63 4.88 11.62
C LEU A 20 -3.11 6.23 11.07
N SER A 21 -2.82 6.53 9.79
CA SER A 21 -3.25 7.78 9.15
C SER A 21 -4.79 7.91 9.12
N LEU A 22 -5.52 6.85 8.81
CA LEU A 22 -6.98 6.81 8.86
C LEU A 22 -7.54 7.07 10.26
N CYS A 23 -6.94 6.47 11.30
CA CYS A 23 -7.34 6.71 12.67
C CYS A 23 -7.10 8.17 13.09
N LEU A 24 -6.00 8.77 12.63
CA LEU A 24 -5.68 10.17 12.89
C LEU A 24 -6.60 11.13 12.13
N LEU A 25 -7.00 10.80 10.90
CA LEU A 25 -8.02 11.52 10.14
C LEU A 25 -9.37 11.50 10.87
N ALA A 26 -9.82 10.31 11.30
CA ALA A 26 -11.07 10.14 12.03
C ALA A 26 -11.05 10.89 13.38
N ALA A 27 -9.93 10.83 14.11
CA ALA A 27 -9.74 11.59 15.33
C ALA A 27 -9.76 13.11 15.07
N GLY A 28 -9.07 13.57 14.04
CA GLY A 28 -9.07 14.98 13.61
C GLY A 28 -10.47 15.48 13.28
N ALA A 29 -11.26 14.67 12.58
CA ALA A 29 -12.66 14.96 12.25
C ALA A 29 -13.57 14.94 13.49
N ALA A 30 -13.36 14.02 14.44
CA ALA A 30 -14.13 13.95 15.68
C ALA A 30 -13.88 15.18 16.58
N PHE A 31 -12.65 15.69 16.61
CA PHE A 31 -12.29 16.90 17.36
C PHE A 31 -12.52 18.21 16.59
N HIS A 32 -13.00 18.14 15.34
CA HIS A 32 -13.36 19.31 14.56
C HIS A 32 -14.63 19.95 15.13
N ARG A 33 -14.55 21.25 15.47
CA ARG A 33 -15.65 22.03 16.07
C ARG A 33 -16.35 22.97 15.08
N GLY A 34 -15.97 22.91 13.81
CA GLY A 34 -16.56 23.74 12.75
C GLY A 34 -17.82 23.13 12.16
N ASP A 35 -18.07 23.45 10.89
CA ASP A 35 -19.27 23.04 10.17
C ASP A 35 -19.39 21.50 10.08
N PRO A 36 -20.53 20.90 10.48
CA PRO A 36 -20.77 19.46 10.35
C PRO A 36 -20.64 18.95 8.90
N GLN A 37 -20.89 19.79 7.89
CA GLN A 37 -20.70 19.42 6.49
C GLN A 37 -19.23 19.17 6.17
N VAL A 38 -18.32 19.99 6.70
CA VAL A 38 -16.87 19.81 6.56
C VAL A 38 -16.44 18.51 7.21
N ARG A 39 -16.92 18.23 8.43
CA ARG A 39 -16.64 16.95 9.11
C ARG A 39 -17.09 15.75 8.28
N THR A 40 -18.28 15.85 7.68
CA THR A 40 -18.86 14.78 6.85
C THR A 40 -18.04 14.57 5.57
N ALA A 41 -17.61 15.67 4.92
CA ALA A 41 -16.74 15.59 3.74
C ALA A 41 -15.38 14.96 4.06
N LEU A 42 -14.76 15.33 5.20
CA LEU A 42 -13.49 14.74 5.65
C LEU A 42 -13.61 13.24 5.92
N LEU A 43 -14.69 12.82 6.57
CA LEU A 43 -14.95 11.40 6.83
C LEU A 43 -15.32 10.63 5.56
N ALA A 44 -16.07 11.23 4.64
CA ALA A 44 -16.41 10.63 3.36
C ALA A 44 -15.14 10.37 2.53
N LEU A 45 -14.18 11.28 2.54
CA LEU A 45 -12.89 11.10 1.88
C LEU A 45 -12.05 9.99 2.53
N GLY A 46 -12.01 9.93 3.86
CA GLY A 46 -11.41 8.81 4.58
C GLY A 46 -12.06 7.47 4.22
N GLY A 47 -13.39 7.44 4.16
CA GLY A 47 -14.16 6.28 3.72
C GLY A 47 -13.87 5.88 2.26
N LEU A 48 -13.79 6.84 1.34
CA LEU A 48 -13.42 6.59 -0.05
C LEU A 48 -12.02 6.01 -0.17
N SER A 49 -11.08 6.43 0.69
CA SER A 49 -9.74 5.88 0.69
C SER A 49 -9.70 4.41 1.13
N LEU A 50 -10.60 3.98 2.03
CA LEU A 50 -10.75 2.56 2.41
C LEU A 50 -11.24 1.72 1.23
N VAL A 51 -12.13 2.28 0.39
CA VAL A 51 -12.63 1.59 -0.81
C VAL A 51 -11.54 1.45 -1.88
N SER A 52 -10.55 2.36 -1.89
CA SER A 52 -9.43 2.33 -2.84
C SER A 52 -8.26 1.37 -2.49
N GLY A 53 -8.43 0.51 -1.48
CA GLY A 53 -7.57 -0.66 -1.27
C GLY A 53 -6.08 -0.42 -0.97
N GLY A 54 -5.69 0.74 -0.42
CA GLY A 54 -4.30 0.96 0.04
C GLY A 54 -3.29 1.42 -1.02
N ASN A 55 -3.73 1.77 -2.24
CA ASN A 55 -2.85 2.17 -3.32
C ASN A 55 -2.42 3.65 -3.19
N GLY A 56 -1.52 4.15 -4.05
CA GLY A 56 -1.12 5.58 -4.05
C GLY A 56 -2.27 6.60 -4.12
N GLY A 57 -3.43 6.21 -4.65
CA GLY A 57 -4.67 7.01 -4.63
C GLY A 57 -5.35 7.09 -3.25
N SER A 58 -5.28 6.04 -2.43
CA SER A 58 -5.83 6.03 -1.07
C SER A 58 -5.07 7.00 -0.16
N VAL A 59 -3.74 7.00 -0.27
CA VAL A 59 -2.83 7.91 0.44
C VAL A 59 -3.08 9.36 0.03
N ALA A 60 -3.30 9.61 -1.27
CA ALA A 60 -3.63 10.93 -1.77
C ALA A 60 -4.96 11.46 -1.18
N LEU A 61 -5.99 10.61 -1.09
CA LEU A 61 -7.28 10.98 -0.50
C LEU A 61 -7.18 11.27 1.01
N VAL A 62 -6.46 10.44 1.76
CA VAL A 62 -6.24 10.66 3.21
C VAL A 62 -5.43 11.94 3.44
N THR A 63 -4.39 12.16 2.65
CA THR A 63 -3.53 13.34 2.75
C THR A 63 -4.30 14.61 2.38
N ALA A 64 -5.10 14.56 1.31
CA ALA A 64 -5.95 15.67 0.89
C ALA A 64 -6.99 16.02 1.96
N ALA A 65 -7.66 15.01 2.52
CA ALA A 65 -8.61 15.20 3.61
C ALA A 65 -7.92 15.81 4.84
N SER A 66 -6.76 15.30 5.24
CA SER A 66 -6.03 15.80 6.40
C SER A 66 -5.49 17.21 6.21
N LEU A 67 -4.93 17.54 5.03
CA LEU A 67 -4.54 18.93 4.73
C LEU A 67 -5.76 19.86 4.83
N SER A 68 -6.89 19.46 4.28
CA SER A 68 -8.14 20.25 4.35
C SER A 68 -8.62 20.43 5.79
N GLY A 69 -8.56 19.36 6.58
CA GLY A 69 -8.86 19.40 8.00
C GLY A 69 -7.93 20.35 8.77
N LEU A 70 -6.64 20.35 8.45
CA LEU A 70 -5.63 21.23 9.05
C LEU A 70 -5.92 22.72 8.76
N TRP A 71 -6.40 23.00 7.54
CA TRP A 71 -6.75 24.35 7.09
C TRP A 71 -8.08 24.86 7.63
N VAL A 72 -9.10 24.00 7.73
CA VAL A 72 -10.46 24.41 8.11
C VAL A 72 -10.71 24.26 9.62
N SER A 73 -9.93 23.47 10.34
CA SER A 73 -10.14 23.28 11.77
C SER A 73 -9.67 24.46 12.60
N ASP A 74 -10.51 24.92 13.53
CA ASP A 74 -10.15 25.94 14.53
C ASP A 74 -9.62 25.33 15.84
N SER A 75 -9.71 24.01 15.99
CA SER A 75 -9.29 23.29 17.19
C SER A 75 -7.82 22.88 17.09
N PRO A 76 -6.94 23.27 18.03
CA PRO A 76 -5.53 22.90 18.01
C PRO A 76 -5.35 21.37 18.08
N VAL A 77 -6.22 20.66 18.80
CA VAL A 77 -6.21 19.18 18.91
C VAL A 77 -6.56 18.52 17.59
N SER A 78 -7.48 19.11 16.83
CA SER A 78 -7.89 18.60 15.52
C SER A 78 -6.80 18.89 14.48
N ARG A 79 -6.17 20.08 14.51
CA ARG A 79 -5.02 20.39 13.65
C ARG A 79 -3.83 19.46 13.90
N THR A 80 -3.51 19.15 15.16
CA THR A 80 -2.40 18.23 15.46
C THR A 80 -2.69 16.81 14.98
N ALA A 81 -3.93 16.34 15.11
CA ALA A 81 -4.33 15.04 14.57
C ALA A 81 -4.23 14.98 13.03
N PHE A 82 -4.70 16.02 12.33
CA PHE A 82 -4.56 16.11 10.88
C PHE A 82 -3.09 16.25 10.43
N ALA A 83 -2.26 16.99 11.17
CA ALA A 83 -0.83 17.11 10.88
C ALA A 83 -0.13 15.75 11.01
N ALA A 84 -0.41 15.04 12.11
CA ALA A 84 0.10 13.69 12.32
C ALA A 84 -0.38 12.72 11.24
N CYS A 85 -1.62 12.87 10.77
CA CYS A 85 -2.13 12.07 9.65
C CYS A 85 -1.34 12.31 8.36
N VAL A 86 -1.02 13.56 8.02
CA VAL A 86 -0.19 13.86 6.83
C VAL A 86 1.19 13.23 6.97
N MET A 87 1.82 13.38 8.13
CA MET A 87 3.16 12.82 8.40
C MET A 87 3.20 11.29 8.33
N THR A 88 2.10 10.62 8.67
CA THR A 88 2.00 9.15 8.66
C THR A 88 1.54 8.60 7.32
N ALA A 89 0.87 9.40 6.49
CA ALA A 89 0.46 9.02 5.15
C ALA A 89 1.61 9.12 4.12
N LEU A 90 2.52 10.09 4.28
CA LEU A 90 3.63 10.33 3.34
C LEU A 90 4.60 9.15 3.11
N PRO A 91 4.97 8.33 4.11
CA PRO A 91 5.87 7.20 3.91
C PRO A 91 5.32 6.09 3.00
N GLU A 92 4.01 6.03 2.79
CA GLU A 92 3.35 4.93 2.04
C GLU A 92 2.90 5.32 0.62
N GLY A 93 2.99 6.59 0.23
CA GLY A 93 2.53 7.04 -1.08
C GLY A 93 3.49 7.99 -1.77
N SER A 94 3.49 7.94 -3.11
CA SER A 94 4.19 8.93 -3.93
C SER A 94 3.56 10.31 -3.78
N VAL A 95 4.39 11.33 -3.56
CA VAL A 95 3.99 12.75 -3.48
C VAL A 95 3.53 13.28 -4.85
N GLU A 96 3.81 12.56 -5.94
CA GLU A 96 3.42 12.94 -7.32
C GLU A 96 1.91 13.10 -7.47
N ASN A 97 1.12 12.27 -6.78
CA ASN A 97 -0.35 12.35 -6.80
C ASN A 97 -0.91 13.56 -6.03
N LEU A 98 -0.06 14.27 -5.27
CA LEU A 98 -0.42 15.48 -4.53
C LEU A 98 -0.09 16.76 -5.28
N VAL A 99 0.67 16.68 -6.38
CA VAL A 99 1.05 17.83 -7.21
C VAL A 99 -0.16 18.65 -7.67
N PRO A 100 -1.29 18.06 -8.09
CA PRO A 100 -2.47 18.83 -8.49
C PRO A 100 -3.19 19.58 -7.35
N LEU A 101 -2.91 19.23 -6.08
CA LEU A 101 -3.47 19.90 -4.90
C LEU A 101 -2.69 21.17 -4.54
N LEU A 102 -1.41 21.28 -4.91
CA LEU A 102 -0.55 22.41 -4.54
C LEU A 102 -1.06 23.78 -5.02
N PRO A 103 -1.54 23.94 -6.28
CA PRO A 103 -2.04 25.25 -6.75
C PRO A 103 -3.29 25.68 -5.98
N SER A 104 -4.19 24.73 -5.72
CA SER A 104 -5.44 24.93 -5.00
C SER A 104 -5.19 25.31 -3.54
N ALA A 105 -4.25 24.63 -2.89
CA ALA A 105 -3.81 24.96 -1.55
C ALA A 105 -3.18 26.36 -1.49
N ALA A 106 -2.28 26.70 -2.42
CA ALA A 106 -1.62 28.00 -2.48
C ALA A 106 -2.60 29.16 -2.68
N LEU A 107 -3.59 28.99 -3.56
CA LEU A 107 -4.64 29.99 -3.83
C LEU A 107 -5.65 30.11 -2.67
N ALA A 108 -5.78 29.10 -1.82
CA ALA A 108 -6.62 29.16 -0.62
C ALA A 108 -5.98 29.95 0.53
N ILE A 109 -4.64 30.05 0.59
CA ILE A 109 -3.89 30.76 1.65
C ILE A 109 -4.35 32.22 1.84
N PRO A 110 -4.51 33.07 0.81
CA PRO A 110 -4.89 34.47 1.01
C PRO A 110 -6.38 34.73 1.30
N LEU A 111 -7.28 33.74 1.13
CA LEU A 111 -8.72 33.96 1.17
C LEU A 111 -9.27 34.12 2.61
N ARG A 112 -9.85 35.28 2.97
CA ARG A 112 -10.38 35.48 4.34
C ARG A 112 -11.70 34.76 4.64
N ARG A 113 -12.47 34.37 3.63
CA ARG A 113 -13.79 33.74 3.81
C ARG A 113 -13.69 32.22 3.77
N THR A 114 -14.11 31.57 4.85
CA THR A 114 -14.04 30.11 5.06
C THR A 114 -14.77 29.30 3.99
N TRP A 115 -15.92 29.77 3.48
CA TRP A 115 -16.65 29.08 2.41
C TRP A 115 -15.95 29.14 1.05
N GLN A 116 -15.27 30.26 0.72
CA GLN A 116 -14.50 30.40 -0.52
C GLN A 116 -13.23 29.54 -0.47
N ARG A 117 -12.57 29.49 0.69
CA ARG A 117 -11.47 28.55 0.95
C ARG A 117 -11.93 27.10 0.79
N GLY A 118 -13.04 26.73 1.42
CA GLY A 118 -13.62 25.39 1.31
C GLY A 118 -13.93 25.00 -0.13
N GLY A 119 -14.54 25.90 -0.90
CA GLY A 119 -14.82 25.68 -2.32
C GLY A 119 -13.56 25.47 -3.17
N LEU A 120 -12.50 26.23 -2.93
CA LEU A 120 -11.23 26.10 -3.68
C LEU A 120 -10.50 24.79 -3.35
N ILE A 121 -10.54 24.38 -2.08
CA ILE A 121 -9.97 23.11 -1.63
C ILE A 121 -10.74 21.94 -2.26
N MET A 122 -12.07 21.98 -2.23
CA MET A 122 -12.94 20.97 -2.89
C MET A 122 -12.69 20.91 -4.41
N ALA A 123 -12.49 22.06 -5.05
CA ALA A 123 -12.13 22.10 -6.47
C ALA A 123 -10.77 21.43 -6.73
N GLY A 124 -9.75 21.73 -5.92
CA GLY A 124 -8.45 21.06 -6.00
C GLY A 124 -8.51 19.55 -5.79
N MET A 125 -9.40 19.09 -4.90
CA MET A 125 -9.66 17.67 -4.68
C MET A 125 -10.31 17.00 -5.89
N ALA A 126 -11.31 17.65 -6.48
CA ALA A 126 -11.91 17.18 -7.73
C ALA A 126 -10.85 17.08 -8.84
N SER A 127 -9.92 18.04 -8.91
CA SER A 127 -8.79 18.00 -9.83
C SER A 127 -7.89 16.79 -9.61
N VAL A 128 -7.61 16.40 -8.36
CA VAL A 128 -6.82 15.19 -8.06
C VAL A 128 -7.54 13.92 -8.51
N MET A 129 -8.87 13.83 -8.31
CA MET A 129 -9.64 12.68 -8.80
C MET A 129 -9.76 12.65 -10.33
N LEU A 130 -9.81 13.82 -10.98
CA LEU A 130 -9.90 13.92 -12.44
C LEU A 130 -8.55 13.67 -13.14
N LEU A 131 -7.45 14.15 -12.57
CA LEU A 131 -6.11 14.05 -13.15
C LEU A 131 -5.38 12.78 -12.72
N GLY A 132 -5.59 12.32 -11.49
CA GLY A 132 -5.01 11.08 -10.96
C GLY A 132 -5.86 9.82 -11.21
N GLY A 133 -7.06 10.00 -11.77
CA GLY A 133 -8.05 8.93 -11.97
C GLY A 133 -8.92 8.69 -10.73
N ILE A 134 -10.14 8.21 -10.96
CA ILE A 134 -10.99 7.68 -9.88
C ILE A 134 -10.30 6.41 -9.39
N PRO A 135 -9.96 6.28 -8.09
CA PRO A 135 -9.40 5.04 -7.60
C PRO A 135 -10.41 3.91 -7.82
N GLY A 136 -10.14 3.05 -8.79
CA GLY A 136 -10.83 1.79 -8.95
C GLY A 136 -10.53 0.89 -7.75
N ALA A 137 -11.46 0.01 -7.39
CA ALA A 137 -11.15 -1.10 -6.51
C ALA A 137 -9.90 -1.79 -7.07
N SER A 138 -8.82 -1.82 -6.29
CA SER A 138 -7.54 -2.38 -6.72
C SER A 138 -7.78 -3.81 -7.20
N SER A 139 -7.48 -4.09 -8.46
CA SER A 139 -6.92 -5.40 -8.78
C SER A 139 -5.66 -5.56 -7.91
N PRO A 140 -5.47 -6.70 -7.22
CA PRO A 140 -4.36 -6.90 -6.29
C PRO A 140 -3.05 -6.44 -6.93
N ASN A 141 -2.27 -5.62 -6.22
CA ASN A 141 -1.00 -5.13 -6.72
C ASN A 141 -0.11 -6.33 -7.04
N GLU A 142 0.26 -6.47 -8.30
CA GLU A 142 1.29 -7.39 -8.75
C GLU A 142 2.65 -6.73 -8.49
N ALA A 143 3.38 -7.21 -7.50
CA ALA A 143 4.79 -6.87 -7.36
C ALA A 143 5.55 -7.48 -8.55
N ARG A 144 6.53 -6.76 -9.09
CA ARG A 144 7.41 -7.25 -10.16
C ARG A 144 8.86 -7.23 -9.68
N ALA A 145 9.53 -8.37 -9.72
CA ALA A 145 10.96 -8.44 -9.48
C ALA A 145 11.70 -8.25 -10.81
N VAL A 146 12.54 -7.22 -10.86
CA VAL A 146 13.40 -6.95 -12.02
C VAL A 146 14.71 -7.73 -11.87
N GLU A 147 15.14 -8.36 -12.96
CA GLU A 147 16.41 -9.09 -13.04
C GLU A 147 17.61 -8.17 -12.70
N ASN A 148 18.55 -8.68 -11.89
CA ASN A 148 19.80 -7.96 -11.60
C ASN A 148 20.75 -8.03 -12.80
N ALA A 149 20.80 -6.97 -13.60
CA ALA A 149 21.62 -6.85 -14.81
C ALA A 149 23.17 -6.75 -14.57
N GLY A 150 23.68 -7.23 -13.43
CA GLY A 150 25.08 -7.06 -13.02
C GLY A 150 25.84 -8.36 -12.71
N THR A 151 25.18 -9.51 -12.74
CA THR A 151 25.78 -10.82 -12.47
C THR A 151 25.80 -11.67 -13.73
N ALA A 152 26.82 -12.52 -13.90
CA ALA A 152 26.89 -13.48 -15.01
C ALA A 152 25.75 -14.52 -14.99
N ALA A 153 24.99 -14.59 -13.89
CA ALA A 153 23.81 -15.41 -13.71
C ALA A 153 22.54 -14.53 -13.59
N THR A 154 21.45 -14.97 -14.21
CA THR A 154 20.11 -14.39 -14.03
C THR A 154 19.67 -14.59 -12.57
N SER A 155 19.53 -13.49 -11.84
CA SER A 155 19.21 -13.52 -10.41
C SER A 155 18.34 -12.34 -9.97
N TRP A 156 17.56 -12.57 -8.92
CA TRP A 156 16.70 -11.59 -8.25
C TRP A 156 17.03 -11.62 -6.76
N TYR A 157 17.88 -10.70 -6.27
CA TYR A 157 18.35 -10.70 -4.87
C TYR A 157 17.67 -9.62 -4.02
N HIS A 158 16.34 -9.59 -4.01
CA HIS A 158 15.59 -8.60 -3.23
C HIS A 158 14.57 -9.31 -2.35
N SER A 159 14.51 -8.91 -1.08
CA SER A 159 13.50 -9.42 -0.17
C SER A 159 12.17 -8.72 -0.43
N VAL A 160 11.14 -9.46 -0.81
CA VAL A 160 9.80 -8.93 -1.08
C VAL A 160 8.79 -9.71 -0.22
N PRO A 161 8.14 -9.07 0.75
CA PRO A 161 7.03 -9.70 1.46
C PRO A 161 5.80 -9.71 0.56
N LEU A 162 5.17 -10.88 0.45
CA LEU A 162 3.85 -11.06 -0.13
C LEU A 162 2.86 -11.23 1.00
N ASP A 163 1.76 -10.48 0.92
CA ASP A 163 0.62 -10.55 1.82
C ASP A 163 -0.67 -10.27 1.02
N LEU A 164 -1.82 -10.21 1.68
CA LEU A 164 -3.11 -10.01 0.99
C LEU A 164 -3.27 -8.65 0.31
N SER A 165 -2.41 -7.67 0.62
CA SER A 165 -2.39 -6.37 -0.07
C SER A 165 -1.53 -6.38 -1.34
N SER A 166 -0.54 -7.27 -1.39
CA SER A 166 0.31 -7.53 -2.56
C SER A 166 0.49 -9.05 -2.73
N PRO A 167 -0.56 -9.77 -3.12
CA PRO A 167 -0.58 -11.24 -3.06
C PRO A 167 0.19 -11.90 -4.19
N VAL A 168 0.65 -11.14 -5.20
CA VAL A 168 1.26 -11.65 -6.42
C VAL A 168 2.65 -11.03 -6.61
N LEU A 169 3.63 -11.86 -6.92
CA LEU A 169 4.95 -11.48 -7.41
C LEU A 169 5.20 -12.10 -8.78
N LEU A 170 5.59 -11.28 -9.75
CA LEU A 170 6.04 -11.72 -11.07
C LEU A 170 7.56 -11.64 -11.13
N LEU A 171 8.19 -12.76 -11.44
CA LEU A 171 9.59 -12.83 -11.83
C LEU A 171 9.66 -12.73 -13.35
N GLU A 172 10.17 -11.61 -13.84
CA GLU A 172 10.40 -11.38 -15.27
C GLU A 172 11.87 -11.62 -15.59
N ARG A 173 12.11 -12.27 -16.74
CA ARG A 173 13.45 -12.50 -17.30
C ARG A 173 13.51 -11.89 -18.69
N GLY A 174 14.63 -11.26 -19.03
CA GLY A 174 14.79 -10.58 -20.33
C GLY A 174 14.92 -11.52 -21.54
N GLU A 175 15.44 -12.74 -21.34
CA GLU A 175 15.67 -13.73 -22.40
C GLU A 175 15.19 -15.13 -21.97
N ASP A 176 14.55 -15.85 -22.89
CA ASP A 176 14.20 -17.26 -22.70
C ASP A 176 15.47 -18.11 -22.67
N GLY A 177 15.67 -18.85 -21.58
CA GLY A 177 16.84 -19.72 -21.44
C GLY A 177 16.51 -20.95 -20.60
N ALA A 178 16.98 -22.11 -21.05
CA ALA A 178 16.84 -23.35 -20.31
C ALA A 178 17.66 -23.31 -19.00
N GLY A 179 17.08 -23.81 -17.92
CA GLY A 179 17.75 -23.86 -16.62
C GLY A 179 16.82 -24.35 -15.51
N ILE A 180 17.36 -24.44 -14.31
CA ILE A 180 16.59 -24.71 -13.09
C ILE A 180 16.44 -23.39 -12.35
N LEU A 181 15.20 -22.94 -12.13
CA LEU A 181 14.95 -21.76 -11.29
C LEU A 181 14.87 -22.20 -9.84
N ARG A 182 15.83 -21.75 -9.03
CA ARG A 182 15.82 -21.92 -7.59
C ARG A 182 15.27 -20.66 -6.93
N ILE A 183 14.13 -20.79 -6.26
CA ILE A 183 13.46 -19.73 -5.51
C ILE A 183 13.74 -19.95 -4.02
N ARG A 184 14.27 -18.93 -3.35
CA ARG A 184 14.41 -18.89 -1.90
C ARG A 184 13.28 -18.07 -1.33
N CYS A 185 12.47 -18.67 -0.48
CA CYS A 185 11.36 -18.01 0.16
C CYS A 185 11.24 -18.48 1.60
N SER A 186 10.41 -17.82 2.39
CA SER A 186 9.98 -18.32 3.70
C SER A 186 8.49 -18.08 3.82
N ALA A 187 7.73 -19.17 3.80
CA ALA A 187 6.28 -19.13 3.96
C ALA A 187 5.90 -19.44 5.40
N GLY A 188 5.18 -18.52 6.06
CA GLY A 188 4.70 -18.80 7.40
C GLY A 188 4.09 -17.61 8.15
N GLY A 189 3.30 -17.96 9.15
CA GLY A 189 2.68 -17.11 10.15
C GLY A 189 2.61 -17.86 11.48
N VAL A 190 2.38 -17.14 12.59
CA VAL A 190 2.57 -17.62 13.97
C VAL A 190 1.73 -18.88 14.33
N ARG A 191 0.77 -19.31 13.49
CA ARG A 191 -0.11 -20.48 13.74
C ARG A 191 -0.57 -21.17 12.45
N ASP A 192 0.26 -21.15 11.42
CA ASP A 192 -0.14 -21.62 10.11
C ASP A 192 0.00 -23.14 9.96
N ALA A 193 -0.91 -23.76 9.21
CA ALA A 193 -0.80 -25.15 8.79
C ALA A 193 -1.27 -25.27 7.34
N GLY A 194 -0.47 -25.96 6.50
CA GLY A 194 -0.76 -26.22 5.08
C GLY A 194 -0.19 -25.18 4.12
N THR A 195 -0.73 -25.16 2.90
CA THR A 195 -0.29 -24.33 1.76
C THR A 195 -0.62 -22.86 1.93
N VAL A 196 0.37 -21.99 1.72
CA VAL A 196 0.27 -20.53 1.85
C VAL A 196 0.18 -19.86 0.49
N ALA A 197 1.02 -20.29 -0.45
CA ALA A 197 1.14 -19.73 -1.79
C ALA A 197 1.38 -20.83 -2.83
N ALA A 198 1.37 -20.46 -4.10
CA ALA A 198 1.73 -21.31 -5.22
C ALA A 198 2.69 -20.56 -6.16
N VAL A 199 3.54 -21.31 -6.85
CA VAL A 199 4.36 -20.84 -7.97
C VAL A 199 3.80 -21.39 -9.26
N LEU A 200 3.49 -20.49 -10.19
CA LEU A 200 2.89 -20.77 -11.49
C LEU A 200 3.90 -20.48 -12.60
N SER A 201 4.16 -21.45 -13.46
CA SER A 201 5.12 -21.38 -14.57
C SER A 201 4.64 -22.26 -15.71
N GLY A 202 4.25 -21.70 -16.86
CA GLY A 202 3.90 -22.49 -18.04
C GLY A 202 2.74 -23.49 -17.88
N GLY A 203 1.84 -23.24 -16.91
CA GLY A 203 0.76 -24.17 -16.55
C GLY A 203 1.15 -25.24 -15.53
N GLU A 204 2.42 -25.28 -15.10
CA GLU A 204 2.83 -25.98 -13.88
C GLU A 204 2.48 -25.13 -12.66
N GLU A 205 1.95 -25.79 -11.62
CA GLU A 205 1.65 -25.21 -10.32
C GLU A 205 2.41 -25.98 -9.24
N VAL A 206 3.27 -25.29 -8.49
CA VAL A 206 4.02 -25.85 -7.37
C VAL A 206 3.62 -25.15 -6.08
N LEU A 207 3.14 -25.91 -5.11
CA LEU A 207 2.63 -25.37 -3.85
C LEU A 207 3.77 -24.99 -2.90
N ILE A 208 3.61 -23.84 -2.23
CA ILE A 208 4.48 -23.37 -1.15
C ILE A 208 3.76 -23.60 0.18
N ASP A 209 4.22 -24.62 0.89
CA ASP A 209 3.75 -24.95 2.24
C ASP A 209 4.50 -24.15 3.31
N MET A 210 3.96 -24.13 4.52
CA MET A 210 4.64 -23.52 5.65
C MET A 210 6.02 -24.18 5.88
N GLY A 211 7.05 -23.36 6.08
CA GLY A 211 8.41 -23.83 6.31
C GLY A 211 9.16 -24.21 5.05
N THR A 212 8.59 -23.98 3.86
CA THR A 212 9.35 -24.03 2.61
C THR A 212 10.38 -22.91 2.58
N ASP A 213 11.66 -23.30 2.57
CA ASP A 213 12.79 -22.39 2.51
C ASP A 213 13.35 -22.24 1.08
N THR A 214 13.15 -23.25 0.23
CA THR A 214 13.66 -23.30 -1.14
C THR A 214 12.75 -24.16 -2.02
N LEU A 215 12.52 -23.71 -3.25
CA LEU A 215 11.73 -24.37 -4.27
C LEU A 215 12.51 -24.36 -5.59
N GLU A 216 12.50 -25.47 -6.31
CA GLU A 216 13.18 -25.59 -7.61
C GLU A 216 12.16 -25.93 -8.69
N LEU A 217 12.22 -25.19 -9.80
CA LEU A 217 11.41 -25.41 -11.01
C LEU A 217 12.35 -25.83 -12.14
N ALA A 218 12.10 -27.00 -12.70
CA ALA A 218 12.84 -27.48 -13.86
C ALA A 218 12.27 -26.84 -15.13
N ALA A 219 13.11 -26.18 -15.92
CA ALA A 219 12.71 -25.53 -17.17
C ALA A 219 11.51 -24.58 -17.01
N PRO A 220 11.64 -23.52 -16.18
CA PRO A 220 10.55 -22.57 -15.96
C PRO A 220 10.20 -21.83 -17.27
N GLU A 221 8.91 -21.61 -17.47
CA GLU A 221 8.41 -20.68 -18.50
C GLU A 221 8.15 -19.32 -17.83
N PHE A 222 8.83 -18.29 -18.30
CA PHE A 222 8.68 -16.94 -17.78
C PHE A 222 7.49 -16.22 -18.45
N PRO A 223 6.80 -15.30 -17.74
CA PRO A 223 7.05 -14.89 -16.36
C PRO A 223 6.60 -15.95 -15.35
N VAL A 224 7.42 -16.13 -14.31
CA VAL A 224 7.05 -17.01 -13.19
C VAL A 224 6.27 -16.20 -12.16
N ARG A 225 5.08 -16.68 -11.79
CA ARG A 225 4.16 -15.97 -10.88
C ARG A 225 4.11 -16.69 -9.54
N ILE A 226 4.43 -15.98 -8.45
CA ILE A 226 4.26 -16.45 -7.08
C ILE A 226 3.01 -15.78 -6.51
N GLU A 227 2.01 -16.55 -6.09
CA GLU A 227 0.71 -16.04 -5.66
C GLU A 227 0.26 -16.63 -4.32
N ILE A 228 -0.21 -15.78 -3.40
CA ILE A 228 -0.90 -16.23 -2.19
C ILE A 228 -2.25 -16.81 -2.59
N VAL A 229 -2.41 -18.11 -2.36
CA VAL A 229 -3.64 -18.86 -2.65
C VAL A 229 -4.52 -19.05 -1.41
N ARG A 230 -3.98 -18.73 -0.21
CA ARG A 230 -4.72 -18.86 1.04
C ARG A 230 -5.59 -17.64 1.28
N ASP A 231 -6.89 -17.89 1.47
CA ASP A 231 -7.84 -16.87 1.89
C ASP A 231 -7.52 -16.29 3.27
N TRP A 232 -7.91 -15.03 3.48
CA TRP A 232 -7.86 -14.39 4.78
C TRP A 232 -8.67 -15.17 5.84
N ARG A 233 -8.10 -15.32 7.04
CA ARG A 233 -8.83 -15.76 8.23
C ARG A 233 -8.45 -14.90 9.44
N PRO A 234 -9.37 -14.67 10.39
CA PRO A 234 -9.04 -13.97 11.63
C PRO A 234 -7.84 -14.63 12.33
N PHE A 235 -6.84 -13.84 12.72
CA PHE A 235 -5.62 -14.28 13.40
C PHE A 235 -4.69 -15.20 12.59
N ASN A 236 -4.91 -15.30 11.27
CA ASN A 236 -4.05 -16.01 10.33
C ASN A 236 -3.74 -15.06 9.17
N HIS A 237 -2.50 -14.61 9.11
CA HIS A 237 -2.04 -13.68 8.08
C HIS A 237 -1.09 -14.47 7.17
N PRO A 238 -1.56 -14.95 6.00
CA PRO A 238 -0.68 -15.63 5.07
C PRO A 238 0.38 -14.63 4.61
N VAL A 239 1.63 -14.96 4.89
CA VAL A 239 2.78 -14.18 4.45
C VAL A 239 3.80 -15.12 3.81
N VAL A 240 4.32 -14.68 2.67
CA VAL A 240 5.48 -15.30 2.03
C VAL A 240 6.56 -14.25 1.89
N HIS A 241 7.71 -14.48 2.52
CA HIS A 241 8.89 -13.67 2.32
C HIS A 241 9.66 -14.25 1.13
N PHE A 242 9.56 -13.65 -0.04
CA PHE A 242 10.50 -13.93 -1.13
C PHE A 242 11.86 -13.37 -0.72
N LEU A 243 12.91 -14.20 -0.72
CA LEU A 243 14.27 -13.83 -0.30
C LEU A 243 15.20 -13.65 -1.50
N GLY A 244 14.88 -14.33 -2.60
CA GLY A 244 15.55 -14.18 -3.88
C GLY A 244 15.32 -15.38 -4.78
N ALA A 245 15.79 -15.27 -6.02
CA ALA A 245 15.80 -16.39 -6.95
C ALA A 245 17.02 -16.35 -7.86
N GLU A 246 17.42 -17.50 -8.37
CA GLU A 246 18.54 -17.67 -9.31
C GLU A 246 18.19 -18.72 -10.35
N VAL A 247 18.57 -18.49 -11.61
CA VAL A 247 18.54 -19.52 -12.65
C VAL A 247 19.91 -20.20 -12.68
N LEU A 248 19.90 -21.52 -12.48
CA LEU A 248 21.07 -22.37 -12.63
C LEU A 248 21.08 -22.91 -14.06
N ASN A 249 22.19 -22.75 -14.76
CA ASN A 249 22.36 -23.34 -16.08
C ASN A 249 22.47 -24.86 -15.94
N ALA A 250 21.99 -25.61 -16.94
CA ALA A 250 22.05 -27.08 -16.92
C ALA A 250 23.49 -27.66 -16.93
N ASP A 251 24.49 -26.80 -17.15
CA ASP A 251 25.91 -27.17 -17.28
C ASP A 251 26.76 -26.81 -16.04
N ASP A 252 26.17 -26.25 -14.98
CA ASP A 252 26.82 -25.93 -13.68
C ASP A 252 26.43 -26.93 -12.57
#